data_AF-A0A6M8V021-F1
#
_entry.id   AF-A0A6M8V021-F1
#
_cell.length_a   1.000
_cell.length_b   1.000
_cell.length_c   1.000
_cell.angle_alpha   90.00
_cell.angle_beta   90.00
_cell.angle_gamma   90.00
#
_symmetry.space_group_name_H-M   'P 1'
#
loop_
_entity.id
_entity.type
_entity.pdbx_description
1 polymer ?
#
loop_
_entity_poly.entity_id
_entity_poly.type
_entity_poly.pdbx_seq_one_letter_code
_entity_poly.pdbx_strand_id
1 'polypeptide(L)'
;MLKLKTKWFDKWAIKNEITDKKLLETLESISKKLGVVDLGAGLYKIRTPKAGQGKSSGFRTIVVFKESEAAIFVYGFSKNEKDNLNSEELRYFKKLSKDLLSISREEYKQLEELGNFIRIKE
;
A
#
# COMPACT_ATOMS: atom_id res chain seq x y z
N MET A 1 6.59 -10.34 -9.27
CA MET A 1 5.77 -9.85 -8.13
C MET A 1 4.56 -9.08 -8.63
N LEU A 2 3.36 -9.30 -8.08
CA LEU A 2 2.16 -8.47 -8.34
C LEU A 2 2.35 -7.09 -7.70
N LYS A 3 2.01 -6.01 -8.42
CA LYS A 3 2.05 -4.63 -7.92
C LYS A 3 0.66 -4.03 -8.09
N LEU A 4 -0.15 -4.04 -7.02
CA LEU A 4 -1.56 -3.68 -7.07
C LEU A 4 -1.89 -2.59 -6.04
N LYS A 5 -3.04 -1.97 -6.23
CA LYS A 5 -3.70 -1.12 -5.25
C LYS A 5 -5.18 -1.48 -5.19
N THR A 6 -5.78 -1.43 -4.00
CA THR A 6 -7.24 -1.62 -3.89
C THR A 6 -7.97 -0.46 -4.55
N LYS A 7 -9.19 -0.68 -5.03
CA LYS A 7 -10.05 0.38 -5.61
C LYS A 7 -10.18 1.61 -4.70
N TRP A 8 -10.29 1.39 -3.39
CA TRP A 8 -10.41 2.47 -2.41
C TRP A 8 -9.09 3.24 -2.25
N PHE A 9 -7.96 2.53 -2.21
CA PHE A 9 -6.66 3.17 -2.19
C PHE A 9 -6.42 3.97 -3.47
N ASP A 10 -6.81 3.46 -4.64
CA ASP A 10 -6.65 4.16 -5.91
C ASP A 10 -7.40 5.50 -5.92
N LYS A 11 -8.68 5.49 -5.52
CA LYS A 11 -9.46 6.74 -5.36
C LYS A 11 -8.79 7.72 -4.40
N TRP A 12 -8.27 7.22 -3.28
CA TRP A 12 -7.57 8.05 -2.31
C TRP A 12 -6.25 8.60 -2.88
N ALA A 13 -5.48 7.79 -3.61
CA ALA A 13 -4.23 8.18 -4.24
C ALA A 13 -4.46 9.27 -5.31
N ILE A 14 -5.49 9.12 -6.15
CA ILE A 14 -5.91 10.12 -7.14
C ILE A 14 -6.25 11.45 -6.46
N LYS A 15 -7.08 11.42 -5.40
CA LYS A 15 -7.46 12.62 -4.64
C LYS A 15 -6.25 13.34 -4.03
N ASN A 16 -5.20 12.60 -3.73
CA ASN A 16 -3.98 13.10 -3.10
C ASN A 16 -2.81 13.26 -4.08
N GLU A 17 -3.08 13.16 -5.39
CA GLU A 17 -2.12 13.36 -6.48
C GLU A 17 -0.88 12.44 -6.37
N ILE A 18 -1.09 11.21 -5.91
CA ILE A 18 -0.03 10.19 -5.82
C ILE A 18 -0.04 9.36 -7.10
N THR A 19 1.01 9.52 -7.91
CA THR A 19 1.17 8.79 -9.18
C THR A 19 1.68 7.38 -8.97
N ASP A 20 1.45 6.50 -9.95
CA ASP A 20 1.96 5.13 -9.92
C ASP A 20 3.50 5.09 -9.82
N LYS A 21 4.21 5.98 -10.54
CA LYS A 21 5.66 6.18 -10.38
C LYS A 21 6.04 6.41 -8.91
N LYS A 22 5.25 7.19 -8.17
CA LYS A 22 5.52 7.47 -6.76
C LYS A 22 5.24 6.29 -5.84
N LEU A 23 4.24 5.48 -6.18
CA LEU A 23 3.99 4.21 -5.50
C LEU A 23 5.13 3.22 -5.76
N LEU A 24 5.68 3.16 -6.97
CA LEU A 24 6.86 2.34 -7.28
C LEU A 24 8.09 2.78 -6.48
N GLU A 25 8.40 4.09 -6.44
CA GLU A 25 9.46 4.64 -5.58
C GLU A 25 9.23 4.32 -4.09
N THR A 26 7.97 4.29 -3.65
CA THR A 26 7.61 3.89 -2.28
C THR A 26 7.96 2.42 -2.05
N LEU A 27 7.69 1.52 -3.00
CA LEU A 27 8.02 0.10 -2.86
C LEU A 27 9.54 -0.14 -2.80
N GLU A 28 10.35 0.64 -3.53
CA GLU A 28 11.81 0.56 -3.41
C GLU A 28 12.32 0.88 -2.00
N SER A 29 11.57 1.67 -1.24
CA SER A 29 11.93 2.03 0.13
C SER A 29 11.90 0.82 1.07
N ILE A 30 11.11 -0.22 0.74
CA ILE A 30 11.08 -1.51 1.47
C ILE A 30 12.47 -2.16 1.42
N SER A 31 13.04 -2.33 0.23
CA SER A 31 14.37 -2.93 0.05
C SER A 31 15.46 -2.11 0.73
N LYS A 32 15.33 -0.77 0.73
CA LYS A 32 16.28 0.16 1.37
C LYS A 32 16.05 0.29 2.88
N LYS A 33 14.96 -0.26 3.43
CA LYS A 33 14.50 -0.09 4.83
C LYS A 33 14.40 1.38 5.27
N LEU A 34 14.16 2.30 4.34
CA LEU A 34 14.12 3.74 4.63
C LEU A 34 12.69 4.21 4.85
N GLY A 35 12.37 4.67 6.06
CA GLY A 35 11.05 5.20 6.37
C GLY A 35 9.94 4.14 6.33
N VAL A 36 10.31 2.87 6.49
CA VAL A 36 9.45 1.69 6.51
C VAL A 36 9.35 1.16 7.94
N VAL A 37 8.16 0.74 8.34
CA VAL A 37 7.90 0.05 9.60
C VAL A 37 7.22 -1.27 9.28
N ASP A 38 7.83 -2.38 9.67
CA ASP A 38 7.21 -3.69 9.63
C ASP A 38 6.17 -3.78 10.76
N LEU A 39 4.92 -4.03 10.40
CA LEU A 39 3.82 -4.18 11.34
C LEU A 39 3.49 -5.67 11.62
N GLY A 40 4.19 -6.59 10.96
CA GLY A 40 4.02 -8.03 11.02
C GLY A 40 2.91 -8.57 10.09
N ALA A 41 2.91 -9.88 9.88
CA ALA A 41 1.96 -10.60 9.00
C ALA A 41 1.96 -10.10 7.54
N GLY A 42 3.12 -9.68 7.03
CA GLY A 42 3.26 -9.13 5.66
C GLY A 42 2.74 -7.70 5.52
N LEU A 43 2.47 -6.99 6.62
CA LEU A 43 1.98 -5.62 6.60
C LEU A 43 3.12 -4.62 6.87
N TYR A 44 3.27 -3.64 5.99
CA TYR A 44 4.27 -2.58 6.10
C TYR A 44 3.61 -1.20 6.09
N LYS A 45 4.08 -0.32 6.96
CA LYS A 45 3.76 1.11 6.94
C LYS A 45 4.92 1.87 6.31
N ILE A 46 4.68 2.57 5.21
CA ILE A 46 5.73 3.25 4.44
C ILE A 46 5.41 4.73 4.30
N ARG A 47 6.43 5.57 4.37
CA ARG A 47 6.31 7.00 4.04
C ARG A 47 6.30 7.18 2.52
N THR A 48 5.18 7.64 1.99
CA THR A 48 5.01 7.97 0.56
C THR A 48 5.09 9.49 0.40
N PRO A 49 6.04 10.03 -0.39
CA PRO A 49 6.19 11.47 -0.54
C PRO A 49 5.02 12.06 -1.35
N LYS A 50 4.58 13.27 -0.99
CA LYS A 50 3.61 14.05 -1.74
C LYS A 50 4.25 14.64 -3.00
N ALA A 51 3.49 14.81 -4.08
CA ALA A 51 3.95 15.54 -5.26
C ALA A 51 4.24 17.02 -4.90
N GLY A 52 5.37 17.56 -5.37
CA GLY A 52 5.70 18.99 -5.26
C GLY A 52 6.01 19.51 -3.84
N GLN A 53 6.05 18.67 -2.81
CA GLN A 53 6.42 19.09 -1.44
C GLN A 53 7.50 18.19 -0.83
N GLY A 54 8.30 18.77 0.08
CA GLY A 54 9.34 18.06 0.80
C GLY A 54 8.81 16.93 1.70
N LYS A 55 9.71 16.04 2.14
CA LYS A 55 9.41 14.83 2.94
C LYS A 55 8.63 15.07 4.26
N SER A 56 8.57 16.32 4.71
CA SER A 56 7.99 16.74 6.00
C SER A 56 6.46 16.69 6.06
N SER A 57 5.75 16.72 4.92
CA SER A 57 4.28 16.68 4.79
C SER A 57 3.76 15.46 4.01
N GLY A 58 4.54 14.38 3.96
CA GLY A 58 4.20 13.16 3.20
C GLY A 58 3.06 12.32 3.80
N PHE A 59 2.60 11.36 3.01
CA PHE A 59 1.59 10.40 3.41
C PHE A 59 2.20 9.16 4.07
N ARG A 60 1.38 8.45 4.83
CA ARG A 60 1.69 7.10 5.30
C ARG A 60 0.77 6.12 4.58
N THR A 61 1.38 5.14 3.93
CA THR A 61 0.66 4.09 3.23
C THR A 61 0.85 2.76 3.94
N ILE A 62 -0.20 1.94 3.93
CA ILE A 62 -0.18 0.57 4.40
C ILE A 62 -0.14 -0.33 3.17
N VAL A 63 0.88 -1.18 3.13
CA VAL A 63 1.17 -2.08 2.04
C VAL A 63 1.20 -3.51 2.56
N VAL A 64 0.47 -4.39 1.91
CA VAL A 64 0.64 -5.83 2.06
C VAL A 64 1.77 -6.25 1.13
N PHE A 65 2.84 -6.79 1.70
CA PHE A 65 4.04 -7.15 0.98
C PHE A 65 4.48 -8.57 1.34
N LYS A 66 4.74 -9.36 0.30
CA LYS A 66 5.42 -10.64 0.39
C LYS A 66 6.44 -10.66 -0.73
N GLU A 67 7.70 -10.79 -0.33
CA GLU A 67 8.84 -10.72 -1.24
C GLU A 67 8.67 -11.67 -2.42
N SER A 68 8.99 -11.21 -3.63
CA SER A 68 8.82 -11.91 -4.91
C SER A 68 7.37 -12.24 -5.33
N GLU A 69 6.41 -12.20 -4.40
CA GLU A 69 5.01 -12.58 -4.64
C GLU A 69 4.11 -11.38 -4.94
N ALA A 70 3.89 -10.49 -3.96
CA ALA A 70 2.95 -9.38 -4.09
C ALA A 70 3.34 -8.12 -3.28
N ALA A 71 2.95 -6.96 -3.81
CA ALA A 71 2.95 -5.66 -3.15
C ALA A 71 1.61 -4.98 -3.43
N ILE A 72 0.78 -4.82 -2.41
CA ILE A 72 -0.61 -4.35 -2.54
C ILE A 72 -0.84 -3.17 -1.60
N PHE A 73 -1.10 -1.99 -2.17
CA PHE A 73 -1.48 -0.82 -1.38
C PHE A 73 -2.94 -0.93 -0.94
N VAL A 74 -3.18 -0.91 0.37
CA VAL A 74 -4.51 -1.13 0.95
C VAL A 74 -5.09 0.11 1.64
N TYR A 75 -4.25 0.98 2.18
CA TYR A 75 -4.71 2.17 2.91
C TYR A 75 -3.68 3.30 2.87
N GLY A 76 -4.14 4.55 2.93
CA GLY A 76 -3.30 5.74 2.95
C GLY A 76 -3.91 6.83 3.81
N PHE A 77 -3.09 7.58 4.54
CA PHE A 77 -3.52 8.67 5.41
C PHE A 77 -2.45 9.77 5.50
N SER A 78 -2.89 11.01 5.73
CA SER A 78 -1.97 12.13 5.96
C SER A 78 -1.38 12.09 7.38
N LYS A 79 -0.25 12.76 7.57
CA LYS A 79 0.48 12.78 8.86
C LYS A 79 -0.39 13.24 10.04
N ASN A 80 -1.35 14.12 9.80
CA ASN A 80 -2.16 14.78 10.83
C ASN A 80 -3.52 14.09 11.09
N GLU A 81 -3.92 13.10 10.28
CA GLU A 81 -5.21 12.44 10.43
C GLU A 81 -5.15 11.23 11.38
N LYS A 82 -4.06 10.46 11.34
CA LYS A 82 -3.78 9.34 12.26
C LYS A 82 -2.28 9.16 12.38
N ASP A 83 -1.70 9.35 13.57
CA ASP A 83 -0.26 9.16 13.72
C ASP A 83 0.11 7.68 13.89
N ASN A 84 -0.83 6.87 14.44
CA ASN A 84 -0.70 5.43 14.66
C ASN A 84 -2.01 4.68 14.38
N LEU A 85 -1.90 3.46 13.82
CA LEU A 85 -2.99 2.50 13.81
C LEU A 85 -3.20 2.00 15.24
N ASN A 86 -4.43 2.00 15.73
CA ASN A 86 -4.71 1.40 17.03
C ASN A 86 -4.63 -0.14 16.94
N SER A 87 -4.62 -0.81 18.10
CA SER A 87 -4.45 -2.27 18.18
C SER A 87 -5.54 -3.04 17.42
N GLU A 88 -6.76 -2.51 17.38
CA GLU A 88 -7.88 -3.15 16.70
C GLU A 88 -7.76 -3.00 15.17
N GLU A 89 -7.47 -1.78 14.69
CA GLU A 89 -7.18 -1.50 13.28
C GLU A 89 -6.03 -2.36 12.78
N LEU A 90 -4.95 -2.45 13.56
CA LEU A 90 -3.81 -3.30 13.24
C LEU A 90 -4.21 -4.77 13.13
N ARG A 91 -5.09 -5.27 14.02
CA ARG A 91 -5.61 -6.64 13.93
C ARG A 91 -6.39 -6.86 12.63
N TYR A 92 -7.25 -5.93 12.24
CA TYR A 92 -7.99 -6.01 10.97
C TYR A 92 -7.06 -5.99 9.77
N PHE A 93 -6.07 -5.09 9.74
CA PHE A 93 -5.10 -5.04 8.64
C PHE A 93 -4.24 -6.31 8.56
N LYS A 94 -3.87 -6.91 9.69
CA LYS A 94 -3.17 -8.20 9.71
C LYS A 94 -4.02 -9.34 9.16
N LYS A 95 -5.32 -9.35 9.48
CA LYS A 95 -6.26 -10.32 8.90
C LYS A 95 -6.39 -10.12 7.39
N LEU A 96 -6.66 -8.89 6.95
CA LEU A 96 -6.71 -8.53 5.54
C LEU A 96 -5.42 -8.92 4.80
N SER A 97 -4.25 -8.69 5.40
CA SER A 97 -2.97 -9.07 4.82
C SER A 97 -2.90 -10.58 4.53
N LYS A 98 -3.29 -11.41 5.50
CA LYS A 98 -3.34 -12.87 5.33
C LYS A 98 -4.33 -13.27 4.25
N ASP A 99 -5.53 -12.69 4.26
CA ASP A 99 -6.58 -12.97 3.28
C ASP A 99 -6.08 -12.63 1.87
N LEU A 100 -5.48 -11.45 1.67
CA LEU A 100 -4.92 -11.03 0.37
C LEU A 100 -3.78 -11.95 -0.08
N LEU A 101 -2.85 -12.31 0.81
CA LEU A 101 -1.75 -13.21 0.47
C LEU A 101 -2.19 -14.65 0.20
N SER A 102 -3.44 -15.01 0.48
CA SER A 102 -4.03 -16.32 0.16
C SER A 102 -4.72 -16.37 -1.20
N ILE A 103 -4.98 -15.22 -1.84
CA ILE A 103 -5.63 -15.12 -3.15
C ILE A 103 -4.67 -15.59 -4.25
N SER A 104 -5.18 -16.43 -5.16
CA SER A 104 -4.40 -16.94 -6.30
C SER A 104 -4.12 -15.86 -7.35
N ARG A 105 -3.11 -16.05 -8.21
CA ARG A 105 -2.81 -15.09 -9.28
C ARG A 105 -3.97 -14.99 -10.29
N GLU A 106 -4.63 -16.10 -10.56
CA GLU A 106 -5.77 -16.21 -11.47
C GLU A 106 -6.96 -15.43 -10.93
N GLU A 107 -7.24 -15.56 -9.64
CA GLU A 107 -8.29 -14.79 -8.97
C GLU A 107 -7.96 -13.30 -8.91
N TYR A 108 -6.68 -12.92 -8.72
CA TYR A 108 -6.28 -11.52 -8.84
C TYR A 108 -6.54 -10.93 -10.22
N LYS A 109 -6.34 -11.70 -11.31
CA LYS A 109 -6.67 -11.22 -12.66
C LYS A 109 -8.18 -10.93 -12.79
N GLN A 110 -9.02 -11.81 -12.27
CA GLN A 110 -10.48 -11.60 -12.27
C GLN A 110 -10.86 -10.36 -11.44
N LEU A 111 -10.25 -10.19 -10.27
CA LEU A 111 -10.49 -9.02 -9.42
C LEU A 111 -9.96 -7.71 -10.03
N GLU A 112 -8.94 -7.77 -10.89
CA GLU A 112 -8.48 -6.64 -11.70
C GLU A 112 -9.50 -6.29 -12.79
N GLU A 113 -10.03 -7.29 -13.51
CA GLU A 113 -11.07 -7.11 -14.53
C GLU A 113 -12.37 -6.52 -13.96
N LEU A 114 -12.75 -6.94 -12.74
CA LEU A 114 -13.89 -6.38 -12.01
C LEU A 114 -13.61 -5.00 -11.39
N GLY A 115 -12.36 -4.52 -11.46
CA GLY A 115 -11.94 -3.23 -10.93
C GLY A 115 -11.89 -3.15 -9.40
N ASN A 116 -11.82 -4.30 -8.71
CA ASN A 116 -11.57 -4.37 -7.26
C ASN A 116 -10.12 -4.02 -6.93
N PHE A 117 -9.19 -4.41 -7.81
CA PHE A 117 -7.79 -4.04 -7.76
C PHE A 117 -7.38 -3.35 -9.05
N ILE A 118 -6.44 -2.42 -8.92
CA ILE A 118 -5.88 -1.69 -10.05
C ILE A 118 -4.39 -1.99 -10.10
N ARG A 119 -3.90 -2.34 -11.30
CA ARG A 119 -2.46 -2.52 -11.56
C ARG A 119 -1.74 -1.19 -11.45
N ILE A 120 -0.62 -1.17 -10.73
CA ILE A 120 0.30 -0.03 -10.73
C ILE A 120 1.12 -0.12 -12.02
N LYS A 121 1.01 0.90 -12.87
CA LYS A 121 1.70 0.98 -14.16
C LYS A 121 3.12 1.56 -13.98
N GLU A 122 4.04 1.10 -14.82
CA GLU A 122 5.42 1.62 -14.88
C GLU A 122 5.51 2.90 -15.70
#